data_AF-A0A968SZV3-F1
#
_entry.id   AF-A0A968SZV3-F1
#
_cell.length_a   1.000
_cell.length_b   1.000
_cell.length_c   1.000
_cell.angle_alpha   90.00
_cell.angle_beta   90.00
_cell.angle_gamma   90.00
#
_symmetry.space_group_name_H-M   'P 1'
#
loop_
_entity.id
_entity.type
_entity.pdbx_description
1 polymer ?
#
loop_
_entity_poly.entity_id
_entity_poly.type
_entity_poly.pdbx_seq_one_letter_code
_entity_poly.pdbx_strand_id
1 'polypeptide(L)'
;MLLRSILIFAIIAFCETANGILRVRVLAKRLGLKRARLLSFGLGSLVIMSLAWVFVPWIAPSSIPESIGIGSLWLVLMVAFDLLVGRLAFHYSWPRILRDFDIRLGNLLSFGMALIWVIPTVVFLVRS
;
A
#
# COMPACT_ATOMS: atom_id res chain seq x y z
N MET A 1 0.02 -9.02 18.63
CA MET A 1 -0.62 -8.27 17.53
C MET A 1 0.36 -7.37 16.79
N LEU A 2 1.05 -6.45 17.47
CA LEU A 2 1.97 -5.49 16.83
C LEU A 2 3.04 -6.14 15.93
N LEU A 3 3.75 -7.16 16.42
CA LEU A 3 4.79 -7.86 15.64
C LEU A 3 4.23 -8.54 14.39
N ARG A 4 3.05 -9.16 14.49
CA ARG A 4 2.36 -9.77 13.34
C ARG A 4 2.00 -8.70 12.32
N SER A 5 1.44 -7.58 12.77
CA SER A 5 1.13 -6.43 11.91
C SER A 5 2.36 -5.87 11.21
N ILE A 6 3.51 -5.78 11.88
CA ILE A 6 4.77 -5.32 11.27
C ILE A 6 5.30 -6.33 10.23
N LEU A 7 5.24 -7.63 10.52
CA LEU A 7 5.63 -8.67 9.57
C LEU A 7 4.78 -8.63 8.29
N ILE A 8 3.46 -8.48 8.44
CA ILE A 8 2.55 -8.37 7.30
C ILE A 8 2.81 -7.09 6.52
N PHE A 9 3.05 -5.97 7.22
CA PHE A 9 3.46 -4.73 6.59
C PHE A 9 4.74 -4.91 5.75
N ALA A 10 5.76 -5.61 6.27
CA ALA A 10 6.98 -5.88 5.52
C ALA A 10 6.72 -6.68 4.23
N ILE A 11 5.80 -7.66 4.27
CA ILE A 11 5.36 -8.41 3.08
C ILE A 11 4.65 -7.48 2.09
N ILE A 12 3.72 -6.64 2.56
CA ILE A 12 3.01 -5.67 1.72
C ILE A 12 4.00 -4.71 1.05
N ALA A 13 4.93 -4.13 1.82
CA ALA A 13 5.94 -3.21 1.32
C ALA A 13 6.84 -3.86 0.27
N PHE A 14 7.24 -5.13 0.48
CA PHE A 14 8.00 -5.89 -0.50
C PHE A 14 7.21 -6.12 -1.79
N CYS A 15 5.95 -6.55 -1.67
CA CYS A 15 5.06 -6.75 -2.81
C CYS A 15 4.80 -5.46 -3.60
N GLU A 16 4.54 -4.34 -2.93
CA GLU A 16 4.33 -3.04 -3.56
C GLU A 16 5.60 -2.55 -4.25
N THR A 17 6.78 -2.76 -3.65
CA THR A 17 8.05 -2.45 -4.29
C THR A 17 8.25 -3.28 -5.56
N ALA A 18 7.98 -4.58 -5.51
CA ALA A 18 8.05 -5.47 -6.67
C ALA A 18 7.06 -5.04 -7.77
N ASN A 19 5.82 -4.70 -7.41
CA ASN A 19 4.79 -4.18 -8.31
C ASN A 19 5.22 -2.84 -8.95
N GLY A 20 5.83 -1.94 -8.18
CA GLY A 20 6.40 -0.69 -8.66
C GLY A 20 7.53 -0.90 -9.67
N ILE A 21 8.43 -1.87 -9.42
CA ILE A 21 9.50 -2.24 -10.35
C ILE A 21 8.92 -2.83 -11.64
N LEU A 22 7.94 -3.74 -11.52
CA LEU A 22 7.25 -4.36 -12.66
C LEU A 22 6.58 -3.30 -13.53
N ARG A 23 5.93 -2.31 -12.90
CA ARG A 23 5.31 -1.16 -13.57
C ARG A 23 6.30 -0.40 -14.43
N VAL A 24 7.45 -0.04 -13.88
CA VAL A 24 8.44 0.81 -14.56
C VAL A 24 9.23 0.02 -15.59
N ARG A 25 9.70 -1.18 -15.26
CA ARG A 25 10.57 -1.97 -16.14
C ARG A 25 9.82 -2.68 -17.26
N VAL A 26 8.64 -3.21 -16.98
CA VAL A 26 7.90 -4.08 -17.90
C VAL A 26 6.68 -3.38 -18.48
N LEU A 27 5.74 -2.94 -17.63
CA LEU A 27 4.47 -2.42 -18.14
C LEU A 27 4.63 -1.08 -18.87
N ALA A 28 5.46 -0.17 -18.36
CA ALA A 28 5.68 1.13 -18.98
C ALA A 28 6.35 1.01 -20.36
N LYS A 29 7.28 0.05 -20.52
CA LYS A 29 7.91 -0.25 -21.81
C LYS A 29 6.96 -0.86 -22.83
N ARG A 30 5.98 -1.67 -22.41
CA ARG A 30 5.08 -2.40 -23.32
C ARG A 30 3.76 -1.68 -23.64
N LEU A 31 3.18 -0.95 -22.67
CA LEU A 31 1.79 -0.45 -22.74
C LEU A 31 1.65 1.07 -22.64
N GLY A 32 2.77 1.78 -22.43
CA GLY A 32 2.79 3.21 -22.17
C GLY A 32 2.43 3.57 -20.72
N LEU A 33 2.89 4.75 -20.28
CA LEU A 33 2.86 5.22 -18.88
C LEU A 33 1.47 5.28 -18.24
N LYS A 34 0.41 5.57 -19.01
CA LYS A 34 -0.96 5.68 -18.46
C LYS A 34 -1.54 4.30 -18.12
N ARG A 35 -1.49 3.35 -19.07
CA ARG A 35 -2.03 1.98 -18.86
C ARG A 35 -1.21 1.19 -17.85
N ALA A 36 0.11 1.37 -17.86
CA ALA A 36 0.99 0.76 -16.87
C ALA A 36 0.64 1.15 -15.43
N ARG A 37 0.28 2.42 -15.21
CA ARG A 37 -0.16 2.91 -13.89
C ARG A 37 -1.48 2.29 -13.45
N LEU A 38 -2.47 2.23 -14.34
CA LEU A 38 -3.78 1.64 -14.00
C LEU A 38 -3.69 0.14 -13.70
N LEU A 39 -2.95 -0.62 -14.52
CA LEU A 39 -2.76 -2.05 -14.31
C LEU A 39 -1.95 -2.35 -13.04
N SER A 40 -0.88 -1.61 -12.79
CA SER A 40 -0.10 -1.78 -11.56
C SER A 40 -0.89 -1.39 -10.33
N PHE A 41 -1.75 -0.37 -10.40
CA PHE A 41 -2.67 -0.05 -9.32
C PHE A 41 -3.67 -1.19 -9.07
N GLY A 42 -4.27 -1.76 -10.12
CA GLY A 42 -5.16 -2.91 -10.00
C GLY A 42 -4.47 -4.15 -9.42
N LEU A 43 -3.22 -4.42 -9.82
CA LEU A 43 -2.43 -5.52 -9.26
C LEU A 43 -2.07 -5.25 -7.79
N GLY A 44 -1.66 -4.03 -7.46
CA GLY A 44 -1.31 -3.64 -6.10
C GLY A 44 -2.50 -3.73 -5.15
N SER A 45 -3.67 -3.24 -5.56
CA SER A 45 -4.90 -3.34 -4.77
C SER A 45 -5.34 -4.78 -4.55
N LEU A 46 -5.24 -5.64 -5.58
CA LEU A 46 -5.51 -7.08 -5.45
C LEU A 46 -4.55 -7.77 -4.48
N VAL A 47 -3.27 -7.41 -4.51
CA VAL A 47 -2.26 -7.96 -3.59
C VAL A 47 -2.54 -7.52 -2.15
N ILE A 48 -2.76 -6.22 -1.92
CA ILE A 48 -3.08 -5.70 -0.58
C ILE A 48 -4.36 -6.37 -0.04
N MET A 49 -5.39 -6.50 -0.87
CA MET A 49 -6.65 -7.13 -0.49
C MET A 49 -6.48 -8.61 -0.17
N SER A 50 -5.73 -9.35 -0.99
CA SER A 50 -5.45 -10.78 -0.80
C SER A 50 -4.62 -11.02 0.46
N LEU A 51 -3.57 -10.21 0.68
CA LEU A 51 -2.74 -10.27 1.89
C LEU A 51 -3.59 -9.97 3.12
N ALA A 52 -4.37 -8.90 3.12
CA ALA A 52 -5.22 -8.60 4.26
C ALA A 52 -6.28 -9.69 4.52
N TRP A 53 -6.88 -10.26 3.48
CA TRP A 53 -7.87 -11.34 3.63
C TRP A 53 -7.31 -12.59 4.31
N VAL A 54 -6.04 -12.92 4.03
CA VAL A 54 -5.33 -14.07 4.62
C VAL A 54 -4.80 -13.73 6.01
N PHE A 55 -4.26 -12.53 6.20
CA PHE A 55 -3.46 -12.20 7.37
C PHE A 55 -4.22 -11.45 8.48
N VAL A 56 -5.28 -10.69 8.18
CA VAL A 56 -6.12 -10.03 9.20
C VAL A 56 -6.75 -11.06 10.17
N PRO A 57 -7.30 -12.21 9.72
CA PRO A 57 -7.77 -13.25 10.63
C PRO A 57 -6.66 -13.83 11.52
N TRP A 58 -5.41 -13.83 11.05
CA TRP A 58 -4.26 -14.31 11.82
C TRP A 58 -3.75 -13.30 12.85
N ILE A 59 -3.98 -12.01 12.61
CA ILE A 59 -3.82 -10.96 13.63
C ILE A 59 -4.93 -11.09 14.69
N ALA A 60 -6.13 -11.53 14.28
CA ALA A 60 -7.30 -11.76 15.12
C ALA A 60 -7.69 -10.54 15.98
N PRO A 61 -7.95 -9.36 15.38
CA PRO A 61 -8.36 -8.19 16.15
C PRO A 61 -9.63 -8.48 16.95
N SER A 62 -9.64 -8.02 18.20
CA SER A 62 -10.69 -8.31 19.19
C SER A 62 -11.85 -7.31 19.08
N SER A 63 -11.67 -6.21 18.35
CA SER A 63 -12.63 -5.12 18.24
C SER A 63 -12.43 -4.26 16.98
N ILE A 64 -13.45 -3.47 16.62
CA ILE A 64 -13.39 -2.50 15.50
C ILE A 64 -12.26 -1.47 15.72
N PRO A 65 -12.09 -0.86 16.92
CA PRO A 65 -11.00 0.08 17.17
C PRO A 65 -9.60 -0.53 16.99
N GLU A 66 -9.42 -1.81 17.35
CA GLU A 66 -8.15 -2.50 17.12
C GLU A 66 -7.87 -2.69 15.62
N SER A 67 -8.89 -3.01 14.83
CA SER A 67 -8.76 -3.13 13.36
C SER A 67 -8.38 -1.81 12.70
N ILE A 68 -9.00 -0.70 13.14
CA ILE A 68 -8.65 0.66 12.71
C ILE A 68 -7.22 1.01 13.14
N GLY A 69 -6.82 0.61 14.35
CA GLY A 69 -5.45 0.79 14.85
C GLY A 69 -4.41 0.07 13.97
N ILE A 70 -4.69 -1.15 13.53
CA ILE A 70 -3.81 -1.90 12.60
C ILE A 70 -3.71 -1.20 11.25
N GLY A 71 -4.84 -0.79 10.67
CA GLY A 71 -4.85 -0.04 9.40
C GLY A 71 -4.10 1.29 9.51
N SER A 72 -4.23 1.99 10.64
CA SER A 72 -3.54 3.26 10.90
C SER A 72 -2.03 3.04 11.06
N LEU A 73 -1.61 1.98 11.77
CA LEU A 73 -0.21 1.60 11.88
C LEU A 73 0.39 1.29 10.51
N TRP A 74 -0.29 0.50 9.69
CA TRP A 74 0.17 0.17 8.34
C TRP A 74 0.25 1.39 7.44
N LEU A 75 -0.73 2.31 7.52
CA LEU A 75 -0.70 3.56 6.79
C LEU A 75 0.53 4.39 7.16
N VAL A 76 0.78 4.61 8.46
CA VAL A 76 1.93 5.40 8.93
C VAL A 76 3.24 4.77 8.49
N LEU A 77 3.37 3.44 8.63
CA LEU A 77 4.56 2.71 8.17
C LEU A 77 4.74 2.81 6.66
N MET A 78 3.66 2.74 5.87
CA MET A 78 3.71 2.83 4.42
C MET A 78 4.14 4.22 3.98
N VAL A 79 3.57 5.27 4.57
CA VAL A 79 3.98 6.66 4.30
C VAL A 79 5.45 6.85 4.64
N ALA A 80 5.90 6.38 5.81
CA ALA A 80 7.31 6.47 6.20
C ALA A 80 8.22 5.71 5.23
N PHE A 81 7.82 4.52 4.78
CA PHE A 81 8.55 3.72 3.80
C PHE A 81 8.62 4.41 2.44
N ASP A 82 7.51 4.95 1.92
CA ASP A 82 7.49 5.68 0.65
C ASP A 82 8.36 6.94 0.69
N LEU A 83 8.35 7.67 1.81
CA LEU A 83 9.24 8.82 2.03
C LEU A 83 10.71 8.38 2.02
N LEU A 84 11.05 7.30 2.75
CA LEU A 84 12.40 6.75 2.81
C LEU A 84 12.87 6.25 1.45
N VAL A 85 12.05 5.49 0.73
CA VAL A 85 12.39 4.96 -0.60
C VAL A 85 12.50 6.08 -1.62
N GLY A 86 11.53 7.01 -1.66
CA GLY A 86 11.57 8.17 -2.53
C GLY A 86 12.82 9.04 -2.31
N ARG A 87 13.25 9.19 -1.05
CA ARG A 87 14.41 10.01 -0.69
C ARG A 87 15.73 9.28 -0.85
N LEU A 88 15.87 8.07 -0.33
CA LEU A 88 17.14 7.34 -0.27
C LEU A 88 17.41 6.51 -1.53
N ALA A 89 16.40 5.84 -2.07
CA ALA A 89 16.59 5.01 -3.27
C ALA A 89 16.50 5.84 -4.55
N PHE A 90 15.49 6.71 -4.65
CA PHE A 90 15.22 7.48 -5.87
C PHE A 90 15.75 8.93 -5.86
N HIS A 91 16.29 9.39 -4.73
CA HIS A 91 16.88 10.73 -4.58
C HIS A 91 15.93 11.88 -4.99
N TYR A 92 14.62 11.69 -4.76
CA TYR A 92 13.61 12.69 -5.11
C TYR A 92 13.67 13.90 -4.18
N SER A 93 13.35 15.07 -4.75
CA SER A 93 13.21 16.31 -3.99
C SER A 93 11.88 16.32 -3.22
N TRP A 94 11.86 16.97 -2.05
CA TRP A 94 10.64 17.10 -1.23
C TRP A 94 9.40 17.57 -2.01
N PRO A 95 9.49 18.56 -2.91
CA PRO A 95 8.33 19.00 -3.69
C PRO A 95 7.80 17.92 -4.62
N ARG A 96 8.68 17.04 -5.14
CA ARG A 96 8.28 15.93 -6.00
C ARG A 96 7.57 14.85 -5.22
N ILE A 97 8.08 14.51 -4.04
CA ILE A 97 7.45 13.56 -3.13
C ILE A 97 6.05 14.06 -2.75
N LEU A 98 5.92 15.32 -2.31
CA LEU A 98 4.61 15.89 -1.95
C LEU A 98 3.63 15.92 -3.14
N ARG A 99 4.11 16.18 -4.37
CA ARG A 99 3.27 16.06 -5.59
C ARG A 99 2.80 14.65 -5.82
N ASP A 100 3.59 13.63 -5.49
CA ASP A 100 3.17 12.25 -5.66
C ASP A 100 2.06 11.83 -4.68
N PHE A 101 1.94 12.52 -3.54
CA PHE A 101 0.83 12.36 -2.58
C PHE A 101 -0.41 13.17 -2.95
N ASP A 102 -0.31 14.11 -3.90
CA ASP A 102 -1.41 14.98 -4.28
C ASP A 102 -2.42 14.23 -5.16
N ILE A 103 -3.56 13.89 -4.55
CA ILE A 103 -4.71 13.21 -5.18
C ILE A 103 -5.18 13.97 -6.42
N ARG A 104 -5.07 15.31 -6.42
CA ARG A 104 -5.57 16.18 -7.49
C ARG A 104 -4.79 16.04 -8.80
N LEU A 105 -3.56 15.51 -8.74
CA LEU A 105 -2.74 15.24 -9.91
C LEU A 105 -3.04 13.87 -10.55
N GLY A 106 -4.03 13.13 -10.02
CA GLY A 106 -4.42 11.81 -10.53
C GLY A 106 -3.42 10.73 -10.16
N ASN A 107 -2.66 10.91 -9.08
CA ASN A 107 -1.72 9.90 -8.62
C ASN A 107 -2.45 8.83 -7.81
N LEU A 108 -2.29 7.58 -8.24
CA LEU A 108 -2.97 6.42 -7.65
C LEU A 108 -2.38 6.01 -6.28
N LEU A 109 -1.29 6.66 -5.85
CA LEU A 109 -0.60 6.38 -4.59
C LEU A 109 -1.53 6.61 -3.38
N SER A 110 -2.24 7.74 -3.37
CA SER A 110 -3.15 8.11 -2.29
C SER A 110 -4.35 7.14 -2.18
N PHE A 111 -4.77 6.53 -3.30
CA PHE A 111 -5.77 5.46 -3.28
C PHE A 111 -5.22 4.18 -2.65
N GLY A 112 -3.96 3.82 -2.94
CA GLY A 112 -3.29 2.70 -2.29
C GLY A 112 -3.19 2.87 -0.77
N MET A 113 -2.90 4.11 -0.32
CA MET A 113 -2.88 4.48 1.09
C MET A 113 -4.26 4.34 1.75
N ALA A 114 -5.32 4.85 1.11
CA ALA A 114 -6.68 4.70 1.60
C ALA A 114 -7.08 3.21 1.69
N LEU A 115 -6.69 2.40 0.71
CA LEU A 115 -6.92 0.96 0.73
C LEU A 115 -6.20 0.28 1.89
N ILE A 116 -4.91 0.55 2.11
CA ILE A 116 -4.17 -0.01 3.26
C ILE A 116 -4.82 0.33 4.60
N TRP A 117 -5.40 1.53 4.72
CA TRP A 117 -6.08 1.96 5.94
C TRP A 117 -7.45 1.29 6.15
N VAL A 118 -8.26 1.20 5.08
CA VAL A 118 -9.66 0.72 5.17
C VAL A 118 -9.77 -0.81 5.15
N ILE A 119 -8.90 -1.49 4.42
CA ILE A 119 -8.97 -2.93 4.18
C ILE A 119 -9.01 -3.77 5.47
N PRO A 120 -8.18 -3.52 6.50
CA PRO A 120 -8.23 -4.31 7.74
C PRO A 120 -9.59 -4.26 8.42
N THR A 121 -10.20 -3.08 8.46
CA THR A 121 -11.54 -2.86 9.02
C THR A 121 -12.61 -3.54 8.19
N VAL A 122 -12.52 -3.47 6.85
CA VAL A 122 -13.46 -4.15 5.95
C VAL A 122 -13.37 -5.68 6.10
N VAL A 123 -12.16 -6.24 6.15
CA VAL A 123 -11.98 -7.69 6.33
C VAL A 123 -12.52 -8.15 7.68
N PHE A 124 -12.32 -7.35 8.74
CA PHE A 124 -12.91 -7.62 10.04
C PHE A 124 -14.44 -7.66 9.96
N LEU A 125 -15.07 -6.61 9.42
CA LEU A 125 -16.54 -6.52 9.31
C LEU A 125 -17.17 -7.62 8.46
N VAL A 126 -16.48 -8.09 7.41
CA VAL A 126 -16.99 -9.16 6.53
C VAL A 126 -16.86 -10.54 7.16
N ARG A 127 -15.96 -10.71 8.15
CA ARG A 127 -15.66 -12.02 8.78
C ARG A 127 -16.08 -12.12 10.25
N SER A 128 -16.53 -11.03 10.86
CA SER A 128 -17.14 -10.97 12.21
C SER A 128 -18.60 -11.39 12.18
#